data_AF-A0A167TIL2-F1
#
_entry.id   AF-A0A167TIL2-F1
#
_cell.length_a   1.000
_cell.length_b   1.000
_cell.length_c   1.000
_cell.angle_alpha   90.00
_cell.angle_beta   90.00
_cell.angle_gamma   90.00
#
_symmetry.space_group_name_H-M   'P 1'
#
loop_
_entity.id
_entity.type
_entity.pdbx_description
1 polymer ?
#
loop_
_entity_poly.entity_id
_entity_poly.type
_entity_poly.pdbx_seq_one_letter_code
_entity_poly.pdbx_strand_id
1 'polypeptide(L)' 'MPNFDFLRSVGATKEAVAVLNDQPNLFTNLIVVLIGLGVQGGLLWYIHYATLKPEQKKKKEKKGGAAAAGGRGRDNARK' A
#
# COMPACT_ATOMS: atom_id res chain seq x y z
N MET A 1 -24.05 -2.07 -21.08
CA MET A 1 -24.29 -1.52 -19.72
C MET A 1 -23.17 -2.02 -18.83
N PRO A 2 -22.61 -1.19 -17.94
CA PRO A 2 -21.66 -1.66 -16.92
C PRO A 2 -22.31 -2.77 -16.10
N ASN A 3 -21.63 -3.91 -15.96
CA ASN A 3 -22.14 -5.06 -15.21
C ASN A 3 -21.19 -5.34 -14.05
N PHE A 4 -21.61 -4.99 -12.83
CA PHE A 4 -20.84 -5.14 -11.61
C PHE A 4 -21.13 -6.45 -10.85
N ASP A 5 -21.75 -7.45 -11.50
CA ASP A 5 -22.10 -8.74 -10.87
C ASP A 5 -20.87 -9.51 -10.35
N PHE A 6 -19.68 -9.25 -10.90
CA PHE A 6 -18.44 -9.82 -10.39
C PHE A 6 -18.14 -9.35 -8.95
N LEU A 7 -18.64 -8.18 -8.51
CA LEU A 7 -18.44 -7.73 -7.13
C LEU A 7 -19.14 -8.67 -6.13
N ARG A 8 -20.15 -9.43 -6.56
CA ARG A 8 -20.81 -10.44 -5.71
C ARG A 8 -19.88 -11.60 -5.37
N SER A 9 -18.95 -11.96 -6.25
CA SER A 9 -17.93 -12.98 -5.94
C SER A 9 -16.84 -12.47 -5.00
N VAL A 10 -16.67 -11.15 -4.94
CA VAL A 10 -15.74 -10.46 -4.03
C VAL A 10 -16.39 -10.13 -2.67
N GLY A 11 -17.70 -10.39 -2.51
CA GLY A 11 -18.44 -10.23 -1.26
C GLY A 11 -19.37 -9.02 -1.19
N ALA A 12 -19.62 -8.32 -2.31
CA ALA A 12 -20.60 -7.25 -2.35
C ALA A 12 -22.03 -7.78 -2.21
N THR A 13 -22.85 -7.06 -1.45
CA THR A 13 -24.28 -7.38 -1.29
C THR A 13 -25.03 -7.16 -2.60
N LYS A 14 -26.17 -7.84 -2.77
CA LYS A 14 -27.02 -7.71 -3.97
C LYS A 14 -27.47 -6.26 -4.17
N GLU A 15 -27.77 -5.57 -3.08
CA GLU A 15 -28.17 -4.16 -3.08
C GLU A 15 -27.02 -3.25 -3.51
N ALA A 16 -25.80 -3.48 -3.01
CA ALA A 16 -24.63 -2.72 -3.44
C ALA A 16 -24.40 -2.89 -4.95
N VAL A 17 -24.51 -4.10 -5.48
CA VAL A 17 -24.35 -4.35 -6.92
C VAL A 17 -25.46 -3.70 -7.75
N ALA A 18 -26.71 -3.73 -7.27
CA ALA A 18 -27.83 -3.05 -7.93
C ALA A 18 -27.61 -1.53 -8.00
N VAL A 19 -27.21 -0.91 -6.88
CA VAL A 19 -26.92 0.54 -6.83
C VAL A 19 -25.74 0.91 -7.75
N LEU A 20 -24.70 0.08 -7.81
CA LEU A 20 -23.57 0.33 -8.70
C LEU A 20 -23.93 0.17 -10.19
N ASN A 21 -24.82 -0.76 -10.53
CA ASN A 21 -25.35 -0.90 -11.89
C ASN A 21 -26.28 0.26 -12.26
N ASP A 22 -27.13 0.73 -11.34
CA ASP A 22 -28.04 1.87 -11.54
C ASP A 22 -27.28 3.20 -11.62
N GLN A 23 -26.18 3.32 -10.87
CA GLN A 23 -25.39 4.55 -10.76
C GLN A 23 -23.91 4.27 -11.01
N PRO A 24 -23.50 3.98 -12.26
CA PRO A 24 -22.11 3.66 -12.57
C PRO A 24 -21.13 4.79 -12.23
N ASN A 25 -21.60 6.05 -12.27
CA ASN A 25 -20.80 7.21 -11.84
C ASN A 25 -20.41 7.15 -10.36
N LEU A 26 -21.22 6.53 -9.49
CA LEU A 26 -20.90 6.35 -8.08
C LEU A 26 -19.65 5.47 -7.92
N PHE A 27 -19.59 4.38 -8.68
CA PHE A 27 -18.42 3.49 -8.70
C PHE A 27 -17.19 4.23 -9.22
N THR A 28 -17.31 4.92 -10.35
CA THR A 28 -16.20 5.67 -10.95
C THR A 28 -15.66 6.73 -10.00
N ASN A 29 -16.53 7.50 -9.34
CA ASN A 29 -16.12 8.50 -8.37
C ASN A 29 -15.37 7.88 -7.18
N LEU A 30 -15.84 6.76 -6.66
CA LEU A 30 -15.14 6.04 -5.58
C LEU A 30 -13.72 5.66 -6.00
N ILE A 31 -13.55 5.08 -7.20
CA ILE A 31 -12.24 4.69 -7.72
C ILE A 31 -11.33 5.92 -7.91
N VAL A 32 -11.85 7.01 -8.48
CA VAL A 32 -11.09 8.25 -8.67
C VAL A 32 -10.61 8.82 -7.33
N VAL A 33 -11.46 8.82 -6.31
CA VAL A 33 -11.10 9.28 -4.97
C VAL A 33 -10.03 8.39 -4.34
N LEU A 34 -10.14 7.07 -4.45
CA LEU A 34 -9.12 6.12 -3.95
C LEU A 34 -7.77 6.31 -4.65
N ILE A 35 -7.76 6.50 -5.96
CA ILE A 35 -6.54 6.81 -6.72
C ILE A 35 -5.98 8.16 -6.27
N GLY A 36 -6.81 9.19 -6.14
CA GLY A 36 -6.41 10.52 -5.67
C GLY A 36 -5.77 10.48 -4.28
N LEU A 37 -6.37 9.75 -3.33
CA LEU A 37 -5.81 9.50 -2.00
C LEU A 37 -4.48 8.74 -2.06
N GLY A 38 -4.38 7.71 -2.91
CA GLY A 38 -3.14 6.95 -3.10
C GLY A 38 -2.00 7.82 -3.65
N VAL A 39 -2.31 8.66 -4.65
CA VAL A 39 -1.35 9.61 -5.24
C VAL A 39 -0.94 10.67 -4.23
N GLN A 40 -1.88 11.25 -3.48
CA GLN A 40 -1.58 12.22 -2.42
C GLN A 40 -0.71 11.60 -1.32
N GLY A 41 -1.06 10.40 -0.84
CA GLY A 41 -0.27 9.66 0.14
C GLY A 41 1.14 9.34 -0.35
N GLY A 42 1.27 8.94 -1.63
CA GLY A 42 2.55 8.70 -2.27
C GLY A 42 3.41 9.98 -2.42
N LEU A 43 2.80 11.10 -2.81
CA LEU A 43 3.44 12.41 -2.87
C LEU A 43 3.90 12.88 -1.49
N LEU A 44 3.05 12.75 -0.46
CA LEU A 44 3.39 13.06 0.92
C LEU A 44 4.57 12.20 1.40
N TRP A 45 4.55 10.90 1.11
CA TRP A 45 5.64 10.00 1.43
C TRP A 45 6.94 10.37 0.70
N TYR A 46 6.85 10.71 -0.58
CA TYR A 46 8.00 11.12 -1.39
C TYR A 46 8.61 12.43 -0.90
N ILE A 47 7.78 13.44 -0.64
CA ILE A 47 8.22 14.72 -0.08
C ILE A 47 8.83 14.49 1.30
N HIS A 48 8.21 13.68 2.15
CA HIS A 48 8.78 13.31 3.45
C HIS A 48 10.14 12.64 3.27
N TYR A 49 10.28 11.68 2.37
CA TYR A 49 11.55 11.01 2.09
C TYR A 49 12.63 11.95 1.53
N ALA A 50 12.26 12.85 0.63
CA ALA A 50 13.16 13.81 0.00
C ALA A 50 13.64 14.88 1.00
N THR A 51 12.75 15.35 1.89
CA THR A 51 13.02 16.38 2.90
C THR A 51 13.68 15.85 4.17
N LEU A 52 13.76 14.52 4.36
CA LEU A 52 14.57 13.94 5.44
C LEU A 52 16.02 14.43 5.34
N LYS A 53 16.46 15.11 6.40
CA LYS A 53 17.79 15.73 6.50
C LYS A 53 18.90 14.73 6.11
N PRO A 54 19.93 15.14 5.35
CA PRO A 54 21.01 14.26 4.91
C PRO A 54 21.75 13.57 6.07
N GLU A 55 21.74 14.16 7.26
CA GLU A 55 22.30 13.55 8.49
C GLU A 55 21.56 12.28 8.94
N GLN A 56 20.26 12.14 8.66
CA GLN A 56 19.49 10.93 8.98
C GLN A 56 19.67 9.81 7.95
N LYS A 57 20.03 10.16 6.70
CA LYS A 57 20.35 9.19 5.64
C LYS A 57 21.65 8.44 5.98
N LYS A 58 22.70 9.15 6.41
CA LYS A 58 23.99 8.55 6.84
C LYS A 58 23.87 7.62 8.07
N LYS A 59 22.91 7.85 8.98
CA LYS A 59 22.66 6.96 10.13
C LYS A 59 21.91 5.68 9.73
N LYS A 60 21.04 5.73 8.71
CA LYS A 60 20.32 4.53 8.21
C LYS A 60 21.25 3.61 7.41
N GLU A 61 22.15 4.15 6.59
CA GLU A 61 23.17 3.35 5.88
C GLU A 61 24.09 2.59 6.85
N LYS A 62 24.50 3.23 7.96
CA LYS A 62 25.30 2.59 9.01
C LYS A 62 24.56 1.47 9.76
N LYS A 63 23.22 1.52 9.86
CA LYS A 63 22.41 0.47 10.52
C LYS A 63 22.06 -0.70 9.59
N GLY A 64 21.95 -0.47 8.28
CA GLY A 64 21.66 -1.53 7.30
C GLY A 64 22.84 -2.48 7.07
N GLY A 65 24.08 -1.98 7.13
CA GLY A 65 25.28 -2.81 6.99
C GLY A 65 25.53 -3.78 8.15
N ALA A 66 25.05 -3.46 9.37
CA ALA A 66 25.23 -4.32 10.54
C ALA A 66 24.18 -5.44 10.64
N ALA A 67 22.97 -5.23 10.09
CA ALA A 67 21.91 -6.24 10.13
C ALA A 67 22.06 -7.35 9.08
N ALA A 68 22.83 -7.12 8.01
CA ALA A 68 23.07 -8.12 6.96
C ALA A 68 24.18 -9.14 7.29
N ALA A 69 25.00 -8.89 8.33
CA ALA A 69 26.15 -9.75 8.68
C ALA A 69 25.91 -10.64 9.92
N GLY A 70 24.75 -10.56 10.58
CA GLY A 70 24.49 -11.26 11.85
C GLY A 70 23.50 -12.42 11.79
N GLY A 71 22.93 -12.73 10.63
CA GLY A 71 21.81 -13.66 10.49
C GLY A 71 22.13 -14.88 9.64
N ARG A 72 23.00 -15.78 10.15
CA ARG A 72 22.94 -17.24 9.94
C ARG A 72 24.20 -17.93 10.48
N GLY A 73 24.02 -18.75 11.51
CA GLY A 73 24.95 -19.83 11.85
C GLY A 73 25.65 -19.69 13.19
N ARG A 74 24.93 -19.91 14.31
CA ARG A 74 25.61 -20.25 15.56
C ARG A 74 24.81 -21.06 16.59
N ASP A 75 23.94 -21.98 16.18
CA ASP A 75 23.20 -22.81 17.15
C ASP A 75 23.34 -24.31 16.91
N ASN A 76 24.53 -24.79 16.51
CA ASN A 76 24.81 -26.22 16.64
C ASN A 76 26.28 -26.51 16.99
N ALA A 77 26.67 -26.10 18.20
CA ALA A 77 27.92 -26.53 18.83
C ALA A 77 27.85 -26.34 20.36
N ARG A 78 27.24 -27.31 21.06
CA ARG A 78 27.47 -27.67 22.47
C ARG A 78 26.59 -28.90 22.74
N LYS A 79 27.19 -30.08 22.65
CA LYS A 79 27.70 -30.89 23.78
C LYS A 79 26.58 -31.67 24.47
#